data_AF-A0A2V8BI98-F1
#
_entry.id   AF-A0A2V8BI98-F1
#
_cell.length_a   1.000
_cell.length_b   1.000
_cell.length_c   1.000
_cell.angle_alpha   90.00
_cell.angle_beta   90.00
_cell.angle_gamma   90.00
#
_symmetry.space_group_name_H-M   'P 1'
#
loop_
_entity.id
_entity.type
_entity.pdbx_description
1 polymer ?
#
loop_
_entity_poly.entity_id
_entity_poly.type
_entity_poly.pdbx_seq_one_letter_code
_entity_poly.pdbx_strand_id
1 'polypeptide(L)' 'VLDLAVNLEDRVADNNSKFDITESESLLAGRNFGIAPDVQTGPNGHLFVVSLSNGAVYEIFRR' A
#
# COMPACT_ATOMS: atom_id res chain seq x y z
N VAL A 1 -11.82 12.00 -9.20
CA VAL A 1 -11.73 11.21 -7.95
C VAL A 1 -10.94 12.06 -6.99
N LEU A 2 -11.63 12.72 -6.07
CA LEU A 2 -11.06 13.59 -5.06
C LEU A 2 -11.15 12.79 -3.75
N ASP A 3 -10.06 12.18 -3.32
CA ASP A 3 -9.94 11.63 -1.96
C ASP A 3 -9.15 12.65 -1.14
N LEU A 4 -9.87 13.35 -0.26
CA LEU A 4 -9.33 14.01 0.92
C LEU A 4 -9.96 13.22 2.08
N ALA A 5 -9.23 12.40 2.85
CA ALA A 5 -8.15 12.85 3.72
C ALA A 5 -7.22 11.70 4.18
N VAL A 6 -5.92 11.81 3.87
CA VAL A 6 -4.88 11.02 4.56
C VAL A 6 -4.33 11.83 5.73
N ASN A 7 -4.09 11.24 6.90
CA ASN A 7 -3.01 11.78 7.73
C ASN A 7 -2.29 10.78 8.63
N LEU A 8 -1.52 9.88 8.02
CA LEU A 8 -0.67 8.94 8.75
C LEU A 8 0.68 9.57 9.11
N GLU A 9 0.83 10.03 10.35
CA GLU A 9 2.13 10.13 11.05
C GLU A 9 2.04 9.23 12.31
N ASP A 10 1.80 7.95 12.01
CA ASP A 10 2.34 6.77 12.70
C ASP A 10 1.93 6.39 14.14
N ARG A 11 0.75 6.79 14.62
CA ARG A 11 0.08 6.06 15.72
C ARG A 11 -1.11 5.19 15.32
N VAL A 12 -1.13 4.85 14.03
CA VAL A 12 -1.76 3.72 13.31
C VAL A 12 -3.22 3.44 13.63
N ALA A 13 -4.08 3.84 12.68
CA ALA A 13 -5.53 3.72 12.71
C ALA A 13 -6.08 4.43 13.93
N ASP A 14 -5.91 5.76 13.93
CA ASP A 14 -6.24 6.75 14.94
C ASP A 14 -7.76 6.89 15.10
N ASN A 15 -8.40 5.76 15.34
CA ASN A 15 -9.84 5.61 15.37
C ASN A 15 -10.33 6.18 16.70
N ASN A 16 -11.21 7.19 16.64
CA ASN A 16 -11.76 7.81 17.84
C ASN A 16 -12.67 6.84 18.63
N SER A 17 -13.10 5.74 18.03
CA SER A 17 -13.84 4.65 18.68
C SER A 17 -13.66 3.31 17.96
N LYS A 18 -14.09 2.21 18.60
CA LYS A 18 -13.89 0.82 18.12
C LYS A 18 -14.37 0.52 16.69
N PHE A 19 -15.33 1.29 16.17
CA PHE A 19 -15.90 1.10 14.83
C PHE A 19 -15.68 2.31 13.91
N ASP A 20 -14.81 3.23 14.33
CA ASP A 20 -14.39 4.34 13.49
C ASP A 20 -13.42 3.83 12.43
N ILE A 21 -13.72 4.12 11.17
CA ILE A 21 -12.94 3.73 9.98
C ILE A 21 -12.29 4.94 9.32
N THR A 22 -12.23 6.08 10.01
CA THR A 22 -11.73 7.36 9.48
C THR A 22 -10.37 7.24 8.81
N GLU A 23 -9.46 6.42 9.34
CA GLU A 23 -8.14 6.20 8.72
C GLU A 23 -8.01 4.86 7.98
N SER A 24 -9.13 4.16 7.76
CA SER A 24 -9.18 2.95 6.93
C SER A 24 -9.41 3.30 5.46
N GLU A 25 -8.92 4.45 5.01
CA GLU A 25 -8.94 4.84 3.60
C GLU A 25 -8.03 3.90 2.79
N SER A 26 -8.41 3.63 1.54
CA SER A 26 -7.62 2.77 0.67
C SER A 26 -6.35 3.48 0.21
N LEU A 27 -5.21 3.12 0.78
CA LEU A 27 -3.91 3.61 0.32
C LEU A 27 -3.53 2.95 -1.01
N LEU A 28 -3.21 3.78 -2.01
CA LEU A 28 -2.75 3.32 -3.31
C LEU A 28 -1.22 3.39 -3.41
N ALA A 29 -0.55 2.23 -3.29
CA ALA A 29 0.91 2.11 -3.44
C ALA A 29 1.39 2.05 -4.90
N GLY A 30 0.50 1.81 -5.87
CA GLY A 30 0.85 1.76 -7.29
C GLY A 30 -0.27 1.20 -8.18
N ARG A 31 -0.09 1.28 -9.51
CA ARG A 31 -1.04 0.78 -10.52
C ARG A 31 -0.27 0.13 -11.68
N ASN A 32 -0.98 -0.66 -12.48
CA ASN A 32 -0.49 -1.25 -13.73
C ASN A 32 0.65 -2.27 -13.57
N PHE A 33 0.68 -3.01 -12.46
CA PHE A 33 1.58 -4.15 -12.27
C PHE A 33 1.19 -5.39 -13.09
N GLY A 34 0.05 -5.38 -13.78
CA GLY A 34 -0.44 -6.54 -14.51
C GLY A 34 -1.00 -7.62 -13.59
N ILE A 35 -0.79 -8.90 -13.92
CA ILE A 35 -1.19 -10.03 -13.05
C ILE A 35 -0.16 -10.18 -11.93
N ALA A 36 -0.53 -9.74 -10.73
CA ALA A 36 0.34 -9.70 -9.56
C ALA A 36 -0.08 -10.74 -8.49
N PRO A 37 0.38 -12.01 -8.57
CA PRO A 37 -0.06 -13.07 -7.67
C PRO A 37 0.53 -12.96 -6.26
N ASP A 38 1.60 -12.21 -6.07
CA ASP A 38 2.31 -12.13 -4.80
C ASP A 38 2.87 -10.72 -4.57
N VAL A 39 2.75 -10.27 -3.32
CA VAL A 39 3.24 -8.99 -2.83
C VAL A 39 3.84 -9.24 -1.44
N GLN A 40 5.12 -8.92 -1.27
CA GLN A 40 5.86 -9.24 -0.04
C GLN A 40 6.73 -8.06 0.41
N THR A 41 6.83 -7.88 1.73
CA THR A 41 7.81 -6.97 2.31
C THR A 41 9.14 -7.71 2.46
N GLY A 42 10.19 -7.18 1.84
CA GLY A 42 11.54 -7.72 1.94
C GLY A 42 12.23 -7.40 3.27
N PRO A 43 13.34 -8.07 3.61
CA PRO A 43 14.12 -7.78 4.82
C PRO A 43 14.69 -6.37 4.88
N ASN A 44 14.83 -5.70 3.73
CA ASN A 44 15.22 -4.30 3.61
C ASN A 44 14.06 -3.31 3.90
N GLY A 45 12.85 -3.81 4.18
CA GLY A 45 11.66 -3.00 4.43
C GLY A 45 10.99 -2.45 3.18
N HIS A 46 11.42 -2.85 1.97
CA HIS A 46 10.80 -2.49 0.71
C HIS A 46 9.68 -3.47 0.35
N LEU A 47 8.73 -3.03 -0.48
CA LEU A 47 7.65 -3.88 -0.98
C LEU A 47 8.02 -4.41 -2.36
N PHE A 48 7.86 -5.71 -2.57
CA PHE A 48 8.13 -6.38 -3.84
C PHE A 48 6.82 -6.91 -4.42
N VAL A 49 6.63 -6.71 -5.73
CA VAL A 49 5.45 -7.18 -6.48
C VAL A 49 5.93 -8.07 -7.62
N VAL A 50 5.51 -9.34 -7.62
CA VAL A 50 5.75 -10.26 -8.74
C VAL A 50 4.74 -9.96 -9.84
N SER A 51 5.17 -9.76 -11.08
CA SER A 51 4.28 -9.56 -12.23
C SER A 51 4.45 -10.66 -13.26
N LEU A 52 3.44 -11.53 -13.39
CA LEU A 52 3.46 -12.62 -14.37
C LEU A 52 3.31 -12.10 -15.80
N SER A 53 2.42 -11.13 -16.01
CA SER A 53 2.15 -10.61 -17.36
C SER A 53 3.29 -9.75 -17.90
N ASN A 54 4.08 -9.12 -17.03
CA ASN A 54 5.17 -8.24 -17.45
C ASN A 54 6.54 -8.96 -17.39
N GLY A 55 6.60 -10.17 -16.82
CA GLY A 55 7.85 -10.92 -16.67
C GLY A 55 8.87 -10.21 -15.77
N ALA A 56 8.41 -9.52 -14.73
CA ALA A 56 9.23 -8.64 -13.91
C ALA A 56 8.88 -8.75 -12.41
N VAL A 57 9.83 -8.34 -11.57
CA VAL A 57 9.61 -8.05 -10.15
C VAL A 57 9.83 -6.56 -9.94
N TYR A 58 8.83 -5.88 -9.40
CA TYR A 58 8.92 -4.46 -9.06
C TYR A 58 9.30 -4.30 -7.60
N GLU A 59 10.25 -3.41 -7.32
CA GLU A 59 10.60 -2.99 -5.97
C GLU A 59 10.06 -1.58 -5.73
N ILE A 60 9.32 -1.41 -4.65
CA ILE A 60 8.75 -0.14 -4.19
C ILE A 60 9.43 0.23 -2.88
N PHE A 61 10.08 1.38 -2.87
CA PHE A 61 10.82 1.90 -1.73
C PHE A 61 10.36 3.31 -1.38
N ARG A 62 10.66 3.72 -0.15
CA ARG A 62 10.32 5.06 0.36
C ARG A 62 11.20 6.10 -0.34
N ARG A 63 10.64 7.27 -0.65
CA ARG A 63 11.41 8.39 -1.22
C ARG A 63 12.13 9.18 -0.13
#